data_AF-A0A9E7BJ56-F1
#
_entry.id   AF-A0A9E7BJ56-F1
#
_cell.length_a   1.000
_cell.length_b   1.000
_cell.length_c   1.000
_cell.angle_alpha   90.00
_cell.angle_beta   90.00
_cell.angle_gamma   90.00
#
_symmetry.space_group_name_H-M   'P 1'
#
loop_
_entity.id
_entity.type
_entity.pdbx_description
1 polymer ?
#
loop_
_entity_poly.entity_id
_entity_poly.type
_entity_poly.pdbx_seq_one_letter_code
_entity_poly.pdbx_strand_id
1 'polypeptide(L)'
;MSQPYVGEIRMFAGNFEPNGWLFCRGQQVQISDYDTLYALIGTTYGGDGVNTFCLPDLGARFPVHQGTLNGRSFTIGETAGVDAATVSIPQMPNHTHTPVAASAPTSPSASGAYLAGWADAPYTSAAPTVALAPQQLGPAGGSQPHENRQPYVAVSFIISLYGVFPSQT
;
A
#
# COMPACT_ATOMS: atom_id res chain seq x y z
N MET A 1 -36.04 12.68 7.53
CA MET A 1 -34.82 12.13 6.91
C MET A 1 -35.23 11.20 5.80
N SER A 2 -34.54 11.18 4.66
CA SER A 2 -34.79 10.16 3.64
C SER A 2 -34.44 8.78 4.18
N GLN A 3 -35.27 7.80 3.88
CA GLN A 3 -35.02 6.40 4.20
C GLN A 3 -33.76 5.94 3.44
N PRO A 4 -32.78 5.29 4.09
CA PRO A 4 -31.58 4.79 3.41
C PRO A 4 -31.93 3.63 2.47
N TYR A 5 -31.04 3.32 1.54
CA TYR A 5 -31.09 2.02 0.86
C TYR A 5 -30.54 0.93 1.79
N VAL A 6 -31.07 -0.30 1.67
CA VAL A 6 -30.43 -1.46 2.29
C VAL A 6 -29.00 -1.59 1.75
N GLY A 7 -28.03 -1.88 2.61
CA GLY A 7 -26.62 -1.99 2.22
C GLY A 7 -25.91 -0.66 1.94
N GLU A 8 -26.58 0.48 2.13
CA GLU A 8 -25.95 1.79 2.02
C GLU A 8 -24.86 1.96 3.09
N ILE A 9 -23.66 2.36 2.68
CA ILE A 9 -22.53 2.64 3.56
C ILE A 9 -22.42 4.16 3.78
N ARG A 10 -22.30 4.59 5.04
CA ARG A 10 -22.10 5.99 5.42
C ARG A 10 -20.89 6.16 6.34
N MET A 11 -20.23 7.30 6.21
CA MET A 11 -19.31 7.80 7.23
C MET A 11 -20.12 8.30 8.43
N PHE A 12 -19.68 7.92 9.63
CA PHE A 12 -20.34 8.21 10.88
C PHE A 12 -19.31 8.59 11.95
N ALA A 13 -19.50 9.76 12.57
CA ALA A 13 -18.57 10.27 13.57
C ALA A 13 -18.77 9.68 14.98
N GLY A 14 -19.82 8.86 15.19
CA GLY A 14 -20.10 8.23 16.48
C GLY A 14 -19.31 6.94 16.71
N ASN A 15 -19.31 6.51 17.97
CA ASN A 15 -18.55 5.36 18.48
C ASN A 15 -19.43 4.15 18.87
N PHE A 16 -20.73 4.18 18.55
CA PHE A 16 -21.67 3.08 18.74
C PHE A 16 -22.47 2.84 17.46
N GLU A 17 -23.09 1.67 17.32
CA GLU A 17 -23.92 1.34 16.18
C GLU A 17 -25.32 1.96 16.35
N PRO A 18 -25.75 2.89 15.47
CA PRO A 18 -27.10 3.41 15.52
C PRO A 18 -28.12 2.30 15.23
N ASN A 19 -29.35 2.44 15.75
CA ASN A 19 -30.42 1.48 15.47
C ASN A 19 -30.64 1.33 13.94
N GLY A 20 -30.61 0.08 13.47
CA GLY A 20 -30.76 -0.28 12.05
C GLY A 20 -29.46 -0.22 11.24
N TRP A 21 -28.32 -0.02 11.89
CA TRP A 21 -26.99 0.03 11.27
C TRP A 21 -26.01 -0.85 12.03
N LEU A 22 -24.99 -1.36 11.33
CA LEU A 22 -23.84 -2.02 11.95
C LEU A 22 -22.54 -1.40 11.44
N PHE A 23 -21.44 -1.54 12.17
CA PHE A 23 -20.13 -1.10 11.70
C PHE A 23 -19.61 -1.97 10.56
N CYS A 24 -18.89 -1.38 9.61
CA CYS A 24 -18.18 -2.12 8.57
C CYS A 24 -16.82 -2.62 9.08
N ARG A 25 -16.82 -3.64 9.95
CA ARG A 25 -15.60 -4.25 10.54
C ARG A 25 -15.42 -5.73 10.18
N GLY A 26 -16.07 -6.19 9.12
CA GLY A 26 -15.94 -7.58 8.67
C GLY A 26 -16.64 -8.62 9.55
N GLN A 27 -17.49 -8.21 10.51
CA GLN A 27 -18.16 -9.19 11.37
C GLN A 27 -19.07 -10.14 10.59
N GLN A 28 -19.13 -11.38 11.04
CA GLN A 28 -20.06 -12.40 10.58
C GLN A 28 -21.40 -12.23 11.29
N VAL A 29 -22.48 -12.22 10.52
CA VAL A 29 -23.86 -12.04 11.00
C VAL A 29 -24.74 -13.18 10.50
N GLN A 30 -25.87 -13.42 11.17
CA GLN A 30 -26.83 -14.45 10.77
C GLN A 30 -27.70 -13.96 9.61
N ILE A 31 -27.91 -14.82 8.61
CA ILE A 31 -28.81 -14.56 7.49
C ILE A 31 -30.25 -14.42 7.99
N SER A 32 -30.64 -15.19 9.01
CA SER A 32 -32.00 -15.14 9.59
C SER A 32 -32.37 -13.77 10.16
N ASP A 33 -31.38 -12.99 10.59
CA ASP A 33 -31.61 -11.70 11.25
C ASP A 33 -31.60 -10.54 10.25
N TYR A 34 -30.92 -10.73 9.10
CA TYR A 34 -30.66 -9.70 8.09
C TYR A 34 -30.86 -10.22 6.66
N ASP A 35 -31.96 -10.94 6.44
CA ASP A 35 -32.30 -11.61 5.18
C ASP A 35 -32.26 -10.68 3.96
N THR A 36 -32.75 -9.45 4.13
CA THR A 36 -32.87 -8.44 3.07
C THR A 36 -31.50 -7.89 2.69
N LEU A 37 -30.60 -7.71 3.67
CA LEU A 37 -29.23 -7.31 3.41
C LEU A 37 -28.46 -8.45 2.74
N TYR A 38 -28.64 -9.68 3.19
CA TYR A 38 -28.06 -10.87 2.56
C TYR A 38 -28.51 -11.02 1.10
N ALA A 39 -29.79 -10.79 0.80
CA ALA A 39 -30.30 -10.82 -0.57
C ALA A 39 -29.60 -9.80 -1.50
N LEU A 40 -29.08 -8.70 -0.94
CA LEU A 40 -28.36 -7.67 -1.69
C LEU A 40 -26.86 -7.96 -1.84
N ILE A 41 -26.17 -8.31 -0.75
CA ILE A 41 -24.69 -8.42 -0.75
C ILE A 41 -24.17 -9.85 -0.73
N GLY A 42 -25.04 -10.84 -0.52
CA GLY A 42 -24.70 -12.25 -0.45
C GLY A 42 -23.50 -12.54 0.45
N THR A 43 -22.59 -13.38 -0.06
CA THR A 43 -21.32 -13.73 0.59
C THR A 43 -20.13 -12.96 0.02
N THR A 44 -20.34 -11.80 -0.62
CA THR A 44 -19.26 -11.01 -1.25
C THR A 44 -18.09 -10.73 -0.29
N TYR A 45 -18.38 -10.58 1.01
CA TYR A 45 -17.37 -10.31 2.04
C TYR A 45 -17.06 -11.53 2.93
N GLY A 46 -17.61 -12.71 2.61
CA GLY A 46 -17.41 -13.96 3.35
C GLY A 46 -18.69 -14.54 3.96
N GLY A 47 -18.51 -15.57 4.79
CA GLY A 47 -19.57 -16.38 5.40
C GLY A 47 -19.84 -17.69 4.67
N ASP A 48 -20.73 -18.51 5.23
CA ASP A 48 -21.05 -19.84 4.70
C ASP A 48 -22.16 -19.82 3.63
N GLY A 49 -22.89 -18.70 3.50
CA GLY A 49 -24.00 -18.56 2.54
C GLY A 49 -25.23 -19.40 2.87
N VAL A 50 -25.25 -20.05 4.03
CA VAL A 50 -26.34 -20.92 4.50
C VAL A 50 -26.95 -20.35 5.77
N ASN A 51 -26.12 -20.12 6.79
CA ASN A 51 -26.55 -19.54 8.05
C ASN A 51 -26.05 -18.10 8.22
N THR A 52 -24.93 -17.76 7.57
CA THR A 52 -24.16 -16.56 7.84
C THR A 52 -23.57 -15.92 6.60
N PHE A 53 -23.37 -14.62 6.69
CA PHE A 53 -22.60 -13.82 5.76
C PHE A 53 -21.77 -12.80 6.53
N CYS A 54 -20.76 -12.22 5.88
CA CYS A 54 -19.93 -11.18 6.48
C CYS A 54 -20.30 -9.80 5.92
N LEU A 55 -20.14 -8.77 6.75
CA LEU A 55 -20.20 -7.38 6.32
C LEU A 55 -18.87 -6.92 5.70
N PRO A 56 -18.83 -5.78 4.98
CA PRO A 56 -17.57 -5.18 4.56
C PRO A 56 -16.64 -4.90 5.74
N ASP A 57 -15.34 -5.06 5.53
CA ASP A 57 -14.31 -4.56 6.44
C ASP A 57 -13.68 -3.30 5.85
N LEU A 58 -13.94 -2.16 6.49
CA LEU A 58 -13.34 -0.86 6.15
C LEU A 58 -12.39 -0.38 7.26
N GLY A 59 -11.99 -1.25 8.19
CA GLY A 59 -10.99 -0.95 9.20
C GLY A 59 -9.63 -0.70 8.56
N ALA A 60 -9.07 0.51 8.76
CA ALA A 60 -7.80 0.95 8.18
C ALA A 60 -7.73 0.84 6.64
N ARG A 61 -8.87 0.92 5.95
CA ARG A 61 -8.96 0.81 4.48
C ARG A 61 -9.62 2.05 3.88
N PHE A 62 -9.17 2.43 2.69
CA PHE A 62 -9.80 3.48 1.89
C PHE A 62 -10.75 2.86 0.86
N PRO A 63 -12.05 3.23 0.85
CA PRO A 63 -12.99 2.74 -0.16
C PRO A 63 -12.60 3.20 -1.57
N VAL A 64 -12.66 2.29 -2.54
CA VAL A 64 -12.44 2.58 -3.97
C VAL A 64 -13.69 2.17 -4.74
N HIS A 65 -14.07 2.97 -5.73
CA HIS A 65 -15.21 2.63 -6.59
C HIS A 65 -14.89 1.41 -7.46
N GLN A 66 -15.83 0.46 -7.52
CA GLN A 66 -15.71 -0.71 -8.39
C GLN A 66 -15.72 -0.32 -9.88
N GLY A 67 -15.16 -1.17 -10.72
CA GLY A 67 -15.14 -1.01 -12.17
C GLY A 67 -13.74 -1.00 -12.75
N THR A 68 -13.63 -0.79 -14.06
CA THR A 68 -12.34 -0.74 -14.75
C THR A 68 -11.95 0.69 -15.04
N LEU A 69 -10.79 1.12 -14.53
CA LEU A 69 -10.21 2.43 -14.79
C LEU A 69 -8.76 2.26 -15.25
N ASN A 70 -8.42 2.82 -16.41
CA ASN A 70 -7.07 2.77 -17.00
C ASN A 70 -6.48 1.34 -17.10
N GLY A 71 -7.30 0.35 -17.45
CA GLY A 71 -6.88 -1.04 -17.61
C GLY A 71 -6.70 -1.83 -16.31
N ARG A 72 -6.91 -1.20 -15.14
CA ARG A 72 -7.03 -1.89 -13.85
C ARG A 72 -8.50 -2.07 -13.49
N SER A 73 -8.88 -3.31 -13.14
CA SER A 73 -10.20 -3.62 -12.64
C SER A 73 -10.21 -3.64 -11.12
N PHE A 74 -11.25 -3.03 -10.55
CA PHE A 74 -11.56 -3.04 -9.12
C PHE A 74 -12.84 -3.83 -8.91
N THR A 75 -12.71 -5.05 -8.39
CA THR A 75 -13.85 -5.93 -8.11
C THR A 75 -14.45 -5.59 -6.75
N ILE A 76 -15.78 -5.56 -6.63
CA ILE A 76 -16.42 -5.37 -5.32
C ILE A 76 -15.97 -6.44 -4.32
N GLY A 77 -15.63 -6.02 -3.10
CA GLY A 77 -15.10 -6.90 -2.06
C GLY A 77 -13.61 -7.22 -2.17
N GLU A 78 -12.92 -6.79 -3.24
CA GLU A 78 -11.46 -6.98 -3.32
C GLU A 78 -10.73 -6.17 -2.24
N THR A 79 -9.61 -6.71 -1.78
CA THR A 79 -8.75 -6.05 -0.80
C THR A 79 -7.34 -5.91 -1.36
N ALA A 80 -6.81 -4.68 -1.33
CA ALA A 80 -5.49 -4.37 -1.87
C ALA A 80 -4.87 -3.17 -1.13
N GLY A 81 -3.58 -2.94 -1.35
CA GLY A 81 -2.81 -1.86 -0.73
C GLY A 81 -1.96 -2.33 0.45
N VAL A 82 -1.05 -1.45 0.89
CA VAL A 82 -0.15 -1.66 2.04
C VAL A 82 0.01 -0.35 2.81
N ASP A 83 0.03 -0.46 4.14
CA ASP A 83 0.20 0.70 5.04
C ASP A 83 1.61 1.28 5.01
N ALA A 84 2.61 0.43 4.74
CA ALA A 84 4.00 0.82 4.63
C ALA A 84 4.64 0.22 3.38
N ALA A 85 5.48 1.01 2.71
CA ALA A 85 6.16 0.60 1.49
C ALA A 85 7.68 0.65 1.70
N THR A 86 8.38 -0.40 1.29
CA THR A 86 9.85 -0.41 1.27
C THR A 86 10.33 0.07 -0.09
N VAL A 87 11.21 1.07 -0.12
CA VAL A 87 11.86 1.51 -1.35
C VAL A 87 12.93 0.49 -1.74
N SER A 88 12.67 -0.25 -2.80
CA SER A 88 13.59 -1.17 -3.44
C SER A 88 14.48 -0.47 -4.47
N ILE A 89 15.57 -1.10 -4.89
CA ILE A 89 16.49 -0.56 -5.90
C ILE A 89 15.75 -0.12 -7.18
N PRO A 90 14.81 -0.90 -7.76
CA PRO A 90 14.03 -0.47 -8.92
C PRO A 90 13.15 0.77 -8.71
N GLN A 91 12.86 1.15 -7.47
CA GLN A 91 12.04 2.33 -7.13
C GLN A 91 12.89 3.59 -6.92
N MET A 92 14.22 3.47 -6.97
CA MET A 92 15.11 4.63 -6.91
C MET A 92 15.28 5.27 -8.29
N PRO A 93 15.30 6.62 -8.40
CA PRO A 93 15.70 7.29 -9.62
C PRO A 93 17.10 6.85 -10.07
N ASN A 94 17.31 6.84 -11.39
CA ASN A 94 18.64 6.65 -11.96
C ASN A 94 19.58 7.74 -11.41
N HIS A 95 20.69 7.32 -10.82
CA HIS A 95 21.70 8.20 -10.27
C HIS A 95 23.09 7.68 -10.64
N THR A 96 24.08 8.56 -10.61
CA THR A 96 25.47 8.22 -10.88
C THR A 96 26.37 8.83 -9.84
N HIS A 97 27.53 8.22 -9.64
CA HIS A 97 28.61 8.78 -8.84
C HIS A 97 29.73 9.18 -9.79
N THR A 98 29.91 10.49 -10.01
CA THR A 98 31.04 11.00 -10.79
C THR A 98 32.24 11.17 -9.86
N PRO A 99 33.32 10.39 -10.02
CA PRO A 99 34.53 10.61 -9.23
C PRO A 99 35.13 11.97 -9.62
N VAL A 100 35.44 12.80 -8.61
CA VAL A 100 36.16 14.07 -8.80
C VAL A 100 37.59 13.86 -8.32
N ALA A 101 38.56 14.04 -9.22
CA ALA A 101 39.98 13.95 -8.91
C ALA A 101 40.61 15.35 -8.86
N ALA A 102 41.73 15.49 -8.13
CA ALA A 102 42.56 16.68 -8.17
C ALA A 102 43.27 16.81 -9.53
N SER A 103 43.58 18.04 -9.96
CA SER A 103 44.21 18.32 -11.25
C SER A 103 45.63 17.77 -11.42
N ALA A 104 46.27 17.34 -10.32
CA ALA A 104 47.56 16.66 -10.34
C ALA A 104 47.64 15.65 -9.19
N PRO A 105 48.23 14.48 -9.43
CA PRO A 105 48.52 13.54 -8.34
C PRO A 105 49.67 14.00 -7.47
N THR A 106 49.53 13.83 -6.17
CA THR A 106 50.62 14.04 -5.20
C THR A 106 51.39 12.75 -4.90
N SER A 107 50.92 11.60 -5.39
CA SER A 107 51.48 10.28 -5.11
C SER A 107 51.20 9.28 -6.26
N PRO A 108 52.14 8.36 -6.57
CA PRO A 108 51.93 7.27 -7.54
C PRO A 108 50.95 6.20 -7.03
N SER A 109 50.63 6.22 -5.73
CA SER A 109 49.66 5.34 -5.09
C SER A 109 48.60 6.16 -4.35
N ALA A 110 47.39 5.60 -4.20
CA ALA A 110 46.33 6.22 -3.42
C ALA A 110 46.82 6.43 -1.98
N SER A 111 46.78 7.67 -1.49
CA SER A 111 47.28 8.05 -0.17
C SER A 111 46.52 9.26 0.35
N GLY A 112 46.29 9.35 1.66
CA GLY A 112 45.64 10.52 2.29
C GLY A 112 44.24 10.86 1.76
N ALA A 113 43.44 9.86 1.38
CA ALA A 113 42.13 10.01 0.72
C ALA A 113 42.15 10.64 -0.69
N TYR A 114 43.33 10.76 -1.32
CA TYR A 114 43.46 11.16 -2.72
C TYR A 114 43.54 9.92 -3.63
N LEU A 115 42.85 9.97 -4.76
CA LEU A 115 43.08 9.03 -5.86
C LEU A 115 44.53 9.18 -6.36
N ALA A 116 45.16 8.07 -6.71
CA ALA A 116 46.48 8.08 -7.34
C ALA A 116 46.44 8.85 -8.67
N GLY A 117 47.61 9.22 -9.19
CA GLY A 117 47.73 9.80 -10.54
C GLY A 117 47.44 8.81 -11.65
N TRP A 118 46.72 9.28 -12.66
CA TRP A 118 46.34 8.49 -13.82
C TRP A 118 47.25 8.92 -14.97
N ALA A 119 48.36 8.20 -15.17
CA ALA A 119 49.19 8.40 -16.36
C ALA A 119 48.62 7.64 -17.58
N ASP A 120 47.91 6.53 -17.36
CA ASP A 120 47.30 5.69 -18.39
C ASP A 120 45.95 5.13 -17.90
N ALA A 121 45.14 4.66 -18.84
CA ALA A 121 43.71 4.35 -18.74
C ALA A 121 43.20 3.76 -17.40
N PRO A 122 41.96 4.10 -16.96
CA PRO A 122 41.31 3.56 -15.74
C PRO A 122 41.27 2.02 -15.62
N TYR A 123 41.55 1.32 -16.73
CA TYR A 123 41.42 -0.12 -16.87
C TYR A 123 42.77 -0.70 -17.29
N THR A 124 43.23 -1.72 -16.57
CA THR A 124 44.47 -2.46 -16.84
C THR A 124 44.14 -3.94 -17.10
N SER A 125 44.95 -4.60 -17.92
CA SER A 125 44.88 -6.06 -18.14
C SER A 125 45.66 -6.85 -17.08
N ALA A 126 46.34 -6.18 -16.14
CA ALA A 126 47.04 -6.83 -15.05
C ALA A 126 46.08 -7.51 -14.06
N ALA A 127 46.47 -8.66 -13.52
CA ALA A 127 45.71 -9.35 -12.49
C ALA A 127 45.64 -8.49 -11.20
N PRO A 128 44.46 -8.36 -10.56
CA PRO A 128 44.33 -7.61 -9.33
C PRO A 128 45.13 -8.26 -8.19
N THR A 129 46.01 -7.49 -7.55
CA THR A 129 46.89 -7.97 -6.47
C THR A 129 46.36 -7.70 -5.08
N VAL A 130 45.44 -6.73 -4.91
CA VAL A 130 44.83 -6.33 -3.64
C VAL A 130 43.37 -5.93 -3.90
N ALA A 131 42.47 -6.33 -2.99
CA ALA A 131 41.08 -5.87 -3.03
C ALA A 131 40.98 -4.39 -2.64
N LEU A 132 40.14 -3.63 -3.34
CA LEU A 132 39.79 -2.28 -2.92
C LEU A 132 39.11 -2.30 -1.55
N ALA A 133 39.27 -1.21 -0.78
CA ALA A 133 38.59 -1.08 0.49
C ALA A 133 37.07 -1.13 0.26
N PRO A 134 36.32 -2.02 0.95
CA PRO A 134 34.90 -2.25 0.66
C PRO A 134 34.01 -1.02 0.87
N GLN A 135 34.47 -0.02 1.61
CA GLN A 135 33.78 1.25 1.84
C GLN A 135 33.86 2.23 0.66
N GLN A 136 34.64 1.94 -0.39
CA GLN A 136 34.80 2.85 -1.53
C GLN A 136 33.52 2.99 -2.37
N LEU A 137 32.75 1.90 -2.51
CA LEU A 137 31.46 1.87 -3.23
C LEU A 137 30.54 0.86 -2.53
N GLY A 138 30.00 1.25 -1.39
CA GLY A 138 29.01 0.46 -0.66
C GLY A 138 27.57 0.75 -1.13
N PRO A 139 26.63 -0.19 -0.95
CA PRO A 139 25.22 0.11 -1.11
C PRO A 139 24.80 1.23 -0.14
N ALA A 140 24.01 2.18 -0.64
CA ALA A 140 23.41 3.23 0.16
C ALA A 140 21.91 2.96 0.37
N GLY A 141 21.39 3.35 1.53
CA GLY A 141 20.00 3.12 1.94
C GLY A 141 19.86 1.97 2.94
N GLY A 142 18.85 2.06 3.80
CA GLY A 142 18.61 1.10 4.88
C GLY A 142 17.52 0.06 4.58
N SER A 143 16.94 0.09 3.37
CA SER A 143 15.76 -0.71 2.99
C SER A 143 14.65 -0.70 4.06
N GLN A 144 14.50 0.43 4.76
CA GLN A 144 13.47 0.58 5.77
C GLN A 144 12.15 1.00 5.10
N PRO A 145 11.02 0.45 5.54
CA PRO A 145 9.73 0.88 5.05
C PRO A 145 9.44 2.32 5.49
N HIS A 146 8.77 3.08 4.63
CA HIS A 146 8.17 4.35 4.99
C HIS A 146 6.65 4.22 5.11
N GLU A 147 6.04 5.13 5.87
CA GLU A 147 4.59 5.29 5.94
C GLU A 147 4.04 5.60 4.54
N ASN A 148 3.04 4.83 4.11
CA ASN A 148 2.42 4.93 2.78
C ASN A 148 0.97 5.44 2.86
N ARG A 149 0.42 5.63 4.06
CA ARG A 149 -0.91 6.22 4.23
C ARG A 149 -0.86 7.75 4.04
N GLN A 150 -1.89 8.27 3.39
CA GLN A 150 -2.15 9.72 3.30
C GLN A 150 -2.55 10.27 4.68
N PRO A 151 -2.41 11.57 4.95
CA PRO A 151 -3.00 12.18 6.14
C PRO A 151 -4.50 11.85 6.24
N TYR A 152 -4.94 11.36 7.40
CA TYR A 152 -6.32 10.90 7.59
C TYR A 152 -6.91 11.35 8.92
N VAL A 153 -8.24 11.38 8.98
CA VAL A 153 -9.03 11.47 10.21
C VAL A 153 -9.88 10.23 10.30
N ALA A 154 -9.83 9.54 11.44
CA ALA A 154 -10.59 8.32 11.64
C ALA A 154 -12.06 8.62 11.91
N VAL A 155 -12.94 8.03 11.10
CA VAL A 155 -14.40 7.98 11.33
C VAL A 155 -14.88 6.54 11.20
N SER A 156 -16.03 6.24 11.77
CA SER A 156 -16.66 4.93 11.61
C SER A 156 -17.33 4.84 10.24
N PHE A 157 -17.28 3.66 9.62
CA PHE A 157 -18.17 3.32 8.51
C PHE A 157 -19.29 2.44 9.06
N ILE A 158 -20.53 2.77 8.71
CA ILE A 158 -21.72 2.00 9.08
C ILE A 158 -22.48 1.59 7.83
N ILE A 159 -23.12 0.43 7.87
CA ILE A 159 -23.96 -0.12 6.80
C ILE A 159 -25.41 -0.25 7.26
N SER A 160 -26.36 0.15 6.42
CA SER A 160 -27.78 0.06 6.72
C SER A 160 -28.28 -1.37 6.61
N LEU A 161 -28.88 -1.89 7.67
CA LEU A 161 -29.48 -3.23 7.73
C LEU A 161 -30.87 -3.27 7.08
N TYR A 162 -31.56 -2.13 7.10
CA TYR A 162 -32.93 -1.97 6.62
C TYR A 162 -33.03 -0.70 5.76
N GLY A 163 -34.04 -0.61 4.91
CA GLY A 163 -34.18 0.53 3.99
C GLY A 163 -35.03 0.20 2.77
N VAL A 164 -34.95 1.08 1.78
CA VAL A 164 -35.49 0.80 0.43
C VAL A 164 -34.60 -0.25 -0.22
N PHE A 165 -35.18 -1.33 -0.77
CA PHE A 165 -34.40 -2.27 -1.57
C PHE A 165 -34.07 -1.63 -2.93
N PRO A 166 -32.79 -1.56 -3.35
CA PRO A 166 -32.43 -0.92 -4.62
C PRO A 166 -32.93 -1.75 -5.80
N SER A 167 -33.77 -1.15 -6.64
CA SER A 167 -34.24 -1.76 -7.90
C SER A 167 -33.35 -1.31 -9.06
N GLN A 168 -32.91 -2.25 -9.89
CA GLN A 168 -32.26 -1.93 -11.17
C GLN A 168 -33.31 -1.39 -12.14
N THR A 169 -33.00 -0.30 -12.84
CA THR A 169 -33.78 0.22 -13.98
C THR A 169 -33.25 -0.34 -15.28
#